data_AF-A0A8T4UG67-F1
#
_entry.id   AF-A0A8T4UG67-F1
#
_cell.length_a   1.000
_cell.length_b   1.000
_cell.length_c   1.000
_cell.angle_alpha   90.00
_cell.angle_beta   90.00
_cell.angle_gamma   90.00
#
_symmetry.space_group_name_H-M   'P 1'
#
loop_
_entity.id
_entity.type
_entity.pdbx_description
1 polymer ?
#
loop_
_entity_poly.entity_id
_entity_poly.type
_entity_poly.pdbx_seq_one_letter_code
_entity_poly.pdbx_strand_id
1 'polypeptide(L)' 'MRERCCPVCRSEEVTLHMGGQLGTWRCKRCSYVGPIVLEVDDETR' A
#
# COMPACT_ATOMS: atom_id res chain seq x y z
N MET A 1 3.07 14.13 -1.18
CA MET A 1 1.87 13.29 -1.31
C MET A 1 2.29 11.89 -0.91
N ARG A 2 1.72 11.26 0.13
CA ARG A 2 2.14 9.92 0.57
C ARG A 2 1.49 8.88 -0.36
N GLU A 3 2.22 8.40 -1.35
CA GLU A 3 1.71 7.47 -2.36
C GLU A 3 1.79 6.03 -1.83
N ARG A 4 0.63 5.36 -1.81
CA ARG A 4 0.46 3.99 -1.31
C ARG A 4 0.44 3.05 -2.50
N CYS A 5 1.56 2.38 -2.75
CA CYS A 5 1.73 1.55 -3.95
C CYS A 5 1.76 0.06 -3.63
N CYS A 6 1.18 -0.74 -4.54
CA CYS A 6 1.30 -2.19 -4.48
C CYS A 6 2.75 -2.61 -4.76
N PRO A 7 3.39 -3.44 -3.92
CA PRO A 7 4.77 -3.88 -4.16
C PRO A 7 4.95 -4.76 -5.41
N VAL A 8 3.86 -5.38 -5.89
CA VAL A 8 3.92 -6.31 -7.03
C VAL A 8 3.79 -5.60 -8.37
N CYS A 9 2.82 -4.69 -8.49
CA CYS A 9 2.49 -4.04 -9.77
C CYS A 9 2.67 -2.52 -9.75
N ARG A 10 3.12 -1.95 -8.62
CA ARG A 10 3.25 -0.49 -8.38
C ARG A 10 1.98 0.32 -8.65
N SER A 11 0.82 -0.35 -8.64
CA SER A 11 -0.46 0.32 -8.76
C SER A 11 -0.82 1.03 -7.46
N GLU A 12 -1.33 2.25 -7.59
CA GLU A 12 -1.92 3.05 -6.51
C GLU A 12 -3.37 2.59 -6.18
N GLU A 13 -3.95 1.69 -6.99
CA GLU A 13 -5.30 1.16 -6.82
C GLU A 13 -5.32 0.05 -5.75
N VAL A 14 -4.94 0.40 -4.52
CA VAL A 14 -4.95 -0.48 -3.35
C VAL A 14 -6.07 -0.07 -2.39
N THR A 15 -6.82 -1.05 -1.90
CA THR A 15 -7.96 -0.84 -1.00
C THR A 15 -7.68 -1.52 0.33
N LEU A 16 -8.01 -0.87 1.45
CA LEU A 16 -7.87 -1.49 2.77
C LEU A 16 -8.80 -2.71 2.85
N HIS A 17 -8.26 -3.89 3.16
CA HIS A 17 -9.02 -5.14 3.22
C HIS A 17 -9.40 -5.50 4.66
N MET A 18 -8.45 -5.44 5.60
CA MET A 18 -8.72 -5.68 7.03
C MET A 18 -7.86 -4.79 7.92
N GLY A 19 -8.51 -3.99 8.76
CA GLY A 19 -7.91 -2.99 9.65
C GLY A 19 -7.43 -3.57 10.99
N GLY A 20 -6.44 -4.45 10.97
CA GLY A 20 -5.65 -4.79 12.17
C GLY A 20 -4.47 -3.82 12.37
N GLN A 21 -3.64 -4.05 13.39
CA GLN A 21 -2.50 -3.20 13.79
C GLN A 21 -1.47 -2.91 12.67
N LEU A 22 -1.46 -3.70 11.59
CA LEU A 22 -0.63 -3.50 10.40
C LEU A 22 -1.41 -3.29 9.09
N GLY A 23 -2.76 -3.27 9.15
CA GLY A 23 -3.66 -3.04 8.01
C GLY A 23 -3.33 -3.83 6.74
N THR A 24 -4.04 -4.90 6.44
CA THR A 24 -3.83 -5.62 5.17
C THR A 24 -4.53 -4.87 4.03
N TRP A 25 -3.83 -4.69 2.91
CA TRP A 25 -4.34 -4.02 1.72
C TRP A 25 -4.49 -5.01 0.58
N ARG A 26 -5.52 -4.78 -0.25
CA ARG A 26 -5.78 -5.55 -1.47
C ARG A 26 -5.60 -4.66 -2.69
N CYS A 27 -4.72 -5.05 -3.60
CA CYS A 27 -4.59 -4.41 -4.91
C CYS A 27 -5.73 -4.85 -5.83
N LYS A 28 -6.41 -3.90 -6.47
CA LYS A 28 -7.48 -4.18 -7.45
C LYS A 28 -6.95 -4.68 -8.79
N ARG A 29 -5.68 -4.40 -9.12
CA ARG A 29 -5.05 -4.80 -10.38
C ARG A 29 -4.51 -6.24 -10.36
N CYS A 30 -3.59 -6.53 -9.45
CA CYS A 30 -2.93 -7.85 -9.41
C CYS A 30 -3.50 -8.81 -8.36
N SER A 31 -4.55 -8.40 -7.63
CA SER A 31 -5.12 -9.17 -6.51
C SER A 31 -4.15 -9.49 -5.37
N TYR A 32 -3.02 -8.79 -5.28
CA TYR A 32 -2.11 -8.90 -4.13
C TYR A 32 -2.83 -8.51 -2.84
N VAL A 33 -2.72 -9.32 -1.79
CA VAL A 33 -3.28 -9.09 -0.46
C VAL A 33 -2.14 -9.14 0.56
N GLY A 34 -1.83 -8.02 1.19
CA GLY A 34 -0.70 -7.92 2.09
C GLY A 34 -0.41 -6.50 2.56
N PRO A 35 0.72 -6.27 3.25
CA PRO A 35 1.19 -4.92 3.53
C PRO A 35 1.55 -4.20 2.22
N ILE A 36 1.28 -2.90 2.16
CA ILE A 36 1.75 -2.01 1.09
C ILE A 36 3.06 -1.35 1.51
N VAL A 37 3.85 -0.98 0.51
CA VAL A 37 5.01 -0.12 0.74
C VAL A 37 4.49 1.30 0.82
N LEU A 38 4.67 1.92 1.98
CA LEU A 38 4.53 3.36 2.13
C LEU A 38 5.87 3.95 1.75
N GLU A 39 5.95 4.55 0.57
CA GLU A 39 7.04 5.49 0.28
C GLU A 39 6.74 6.75 1.08
N VAL A 40 7.17 6.72 2.34
CA VAL A 40 7.37 7.95 3.12
C VAL A 40 8.63 8.57 2.56
N ASP A 41 8.48 9.63 1.77
CA ASP A 41 9.57 10.59 1.63
C ASP A 41 9.86 11.08 3.06
N ASP A 42 10.96 10.60 3.63
CA ASP A 42 11.44 11.03 4.93
C ASP A 42 11.96 12.46 4.75
N GLU A 43 11.05 13.43 4.63
CA GLU A 43 11.37 14.86 4.74
C GLU A 43 11.67 15.23 6.20
N THR A 44 12.53 14.46 6.86
CA THR A 44 13.25 14.94 8.05
C THR A 44 14.61 15.48 7.61
N ARG A 45 14.62 16.60 6.88
CA ARG A 45 15.61 17.67 7.08
C ARG A 45 15.33 18.96 6.32
#